data_AF-A0A4S8ITJ9-F1
#
_entry.id   AF-A0A4S8ITJ9-F1
#
_cell.length_a   1.000
_cell.length_b   1.000
_cell.length_c   1.000
_cell.angle_alpha   90.00
_cell.angle_beta   90.00
_cell.angle_gamma   90.00
#
_symmetry.space_group_name_H-M   'P 1'
#
loop_
_entity.id
_entity.type
_entity.pdbx_description
1 polymer ?
#
loop_
_entity_poly.entity_id
_entity_poly.type
_entity_poly.pdbx_seq_one_letter_code
_entity_poly.pdbx_strand_id
1 'polypeptide(L)'
;MEAFRKILKKFEKVSNHLQESAALSSKVKRSHFISSDKNNEQGLVQVMKLVDEVESTFTKHFAGSDRKKAMKFLRPQQPKESHTITFFAGLFTGSFVTLFTVYAILAHFCGIFSSTDGEAGYMQTVYPVFSMFALLSLHIFLYGCNIFAWRGTRINHNFIFEFSPNTALKRRDAFLISASLMTAVVSALVVHLLLRSAGVSQKHVDAIPGALLLVFTGLLICPFNVFYRSTRYCFIRVMRNIALSPFYKVLMVDFFMADQLTSQQYELVHGEPSVTDSTAKAHGTHCVLLHGGRIQSAPLRDVRYIEEGHDVNHLANAGKYISAMVAAAARLKYAVEATPLWFAIVIVTSTGATFYQLFWDFVKDWGLLDLSSKNLLLRDDLILKNKCVYYASMVGEISTISLLTPSRSDYVF
;
A
#
# COMPACT_ATOMS: atom_id res chain seq x y z
N MET A 1 -5.82 -18.49 23.40
CA MET A 1 -5.64 -19.26 24.65
C MET A 1 -4.20 -19.73 24.87
N GLU A 2 -3.51 -20.28 23.87
CA GLU A 2 -2.12 -20.80 24.00
C GLU A 2 -1.08 -19.74 24.44
N ALA A 3 -1.23 -18.48 23.99
CA ALA A 3 -0.39 -17.38 24.45
C ALA A 3 -0.60 -17.06 25.94
N PHE A 4 -1.86 -17.00 26.39
CA PHE A 4 -2.22 -16.83 27.81
C PHE A 4 -1.70 -17.99 28.67
N ARG A 5 -1.85 -19.23 28.19
CA ARG A 5 -1.31 -20.41 28.89
C ARG A 5 0.21 -20.33 29.04
N LYS A 6 0.93 -19.94 27.98
CA LYS A 6 2.39 -19.83 28.00
C LYS A 6 2.88 -18.68 28.89
N ILE A 7 2.21 -17.52 28.87
CA ILE A 7 2.61 -16.37 29.69
C ILE A 7 2.28 -16.61 31.17
N LEU A 8 1.14 -17.23 31.49
CA LEU A 8 0.77 -17.60 32.86
C LEU A 8 1.72 -18.65 33.42
N LYS A 9 2.10 -19.65 32.62
CA LYS A 9 3.09 -20.65 33.01
C LYS A 9 4.50 -20.06 33.19
N LYS A 10 4.84 -19.03 32.42
CA LYS A 10 6.09 -18.28 32.58
C LYS A 10 6.05 -17.39 33.83
N PHE A 11 4.92 -16.74 34.08
CA PHE A 11 4.67 -15.95 35.29
C PHE A 11 4.82 -16.83 36.52
N GLU A 12 4.07 -17.94 36.60
CA GLU A 12 4.15 -18.93 37.69
C GLU A 12 5.59 -19.39 37.97
N LYS A 13 6.37 -19.65 36.90
CA LYS A 13 7.76 -20.09 37.02
C LYS A 13 8.73 -19.01 37.50
N VAL A 14 8.41 -17.74 37.30
CA VAL A 14 9.27 -16.59 37.67
C VAL A 14 8.88 -16.02 39.03
N SER A 15 7.58 -15.97 39.34
CA SER A 15 7.07 -15.32 40.55
C SER A 15 6.76 -16.28 41.70
N ASN A 16 6.76 -17.60 41.51
CA ASN A 16 6.41 -18.61 42.53
C ASN A 16 5.02 -18.43 43.20
N HIS A 17 4.19 -17.51 42.70
CA HIS A 17 2.83 -17.26 43.20
C HIS A 17 1.81 -18.10 42.42
N LEU A 18 1.68 -19.38 42.79
CA LEU A 18 0.76 -20.34 42.16
C LEU A 18 -0.71 -19.92 42.24
N GLN A 19 -1.13 -19.36 43.39
CA GLN A 19 -2.52 -19.00 43.67
C GLN A 19 -3.04 -17.90 42.73
N GLU A 20 -2.20 -16.89 42.44
CA GLU A 20 -2.56 -15.75 41.59
C GLU A 20 -2.55 -16.13 40.11
N SER A 21 -1.62 -17.00 39.68
CA SER A 21 -1.63 -17.59 38.33
C SER A 21 -2.92 -18.41 38.10
N ALA A 22 -3.36 -19.19 39.10
CA ALA A 22 -4.60 -19.96 39.03
C ALA A 22 -5.85 -19.06 38.98
N ALA A 23 -5.87 -17.97 39.76
CA ALA A 23 -6.96 -16.99 39.74
C ALA A 23 -7.02 -16.20 38.41
N LEU A 24 -5.86 -15.86 37.83
CA LEU A 24 -5.79 -15.18 36.55
C LEU A 24 -6.15 -16.13 35.40
N SER A 25 -5.73 -17.38 35.47
CA SER A 25 -6.14 -18.45 34.53
C SER A 25 -7.65 -18.67 34.54
N SER A 26 -8.29 -18.69 35.71
CA SER A 26 -9.75 -18.84 35.82
C SER A 26 -10.49 -17.61 35.30
N LYS A 27 -9.99 -16.38 35.53
CA LYS A 27 -10.54 -15.16 34.92
C LYS A 27 -10.38 -15.12 33.41
N VAL A 28 -9.22 -15.50 32.87
CA VAL A 28 -8.98 -15.57 31.42
C VAL A 28 -9.94 -16.57 30.76
N LYS A 29 -10.12 -17.76 31.36
CA LYS A 29 -11.08 -18.78 30.89
C LYS A 29 -12.53 -18.28 30.86
N ARG A 30 -12.90 -17.39 31.77
CA ARG A 30 -14.23 -16.79 31.88
C ARG A 30 -14.41 -15.50 31.06
N SER A 31 -13.36 -15.00 30.40
CA SER A 31 -13.43 -13.74 29.65
C SER A 31 -14.21 -13.89 28.34
N HIS A 32 -14.92 -12.83 27.92
CA HIS A 32 -15.76 -12.79 26.72
C HIS A 32 -15.04 -13.16 25.41
N PHE A 33 -13.73 -12.95 25.36
CA PHE A 33 -12.87 -13.33 24.22
C PHE A 33 -12.69 -14.86 24.09
N ILE A 34 -12.89 -15.61 25.19
CA ILE A 34 -12.88 -17.08 25.23
C ILE A 34 -14.31 -17.62 25.29
N SER A 35 -15.24 -16.91 25.94
CA SER A 35 -16.65 -17.28 26.11
C SER A 35 -17.58 -16.69 25.05
N SER A 36 -17.07 -16.33 23.87
CA SER A 36 -17.92 -15.89 22.77
C SER A 36 -18.77 -17.08 22.31
N ASP A 37 -20.03 -17.00 22.74
CA ASP A 37 -21.16 -17.90 22.53
C ASP A 37 -21.21 -19.12 23.46
N LYS A 38 -22.15 -19.08 24.42
CA LYS A 38 -22.41 -20.15 25.41
C LYS A 38 -22.84 -21.47 24.74
N ASN A 39 -23.14 -21.45 23.45
CA ASN A 39 -23.40 -22.65 22.63
C ASN A 39 -22.11 -23.29 22.07
N ASN A 40 -20.94 -22.67 22.27
CA ASN A 40 -19.67 -23.07 21.65
C ASN A 40 -18.54 -23.36 22.66
N GLU A 41 -18.82 -23.32 23.97
CA GLU A 41 -17.90 -23.83 25.01
C GLU A 41 -17.63 -25.33 24.82
N GLN A 42 -18.61 -26.05 24.26
CA GLN A 42 -18.42 -27.39 23.71
C GLN A 42 -17.50 -27.38 22.48
N GLY A 43 -17.66 -26.45 21.53
CA GLY A 43 -16.90 -26.41 20.29
C GLY A 43 -15.39 -26.23 20.46
N LEU A 44 -14.91 -25.37 21.38
CA LEU A 44 -13.46 -25.20 21.57
C LEU A 44 -12.82 -26.38 22.32
N VAL A 45 -13.49 -26.91 23.36
CA VAL A 45 -13.07 -28.15 24.04
C VAL A 45 -13.10 -29.32 23.06
N GLN A 46 -14.11 -29.35 22.19
CA GLN A 46 -14.25 -30.32 21.12
C GLN A 46 -13.14 -30.17 20.08
N VAL A 47 -12.71 -28.95 19.71
CA VAL A 47 -11.54 -28.75 18.85
C VAL A 47 -10.27 -29.29 19.50
N MET A 48 -10.04 -29.06 20.80
CA MET A 48 -8.86 -29.63 21.49
C MET A 48 -8.94 -31.15 21.59
N LYS A 49 -10.11 -31.71 21.93
CA LYS A 49 -10.36 -33.15 21.93
C LYS A 49 -10.17 -33.76 20.54
N LEU A 50 -10.65 -33.08 19.50
CA LEU A 50 -10.55 -33.51 18.11
C LEU A 50 -9.09 -33.47 17.64
N VAL A 51 -8.32 -32.46 18.06
CA VAL A 51 -6.88 -32.43 17.83
C VAL A 51 -6.21 -33.64 18.49
N ASP A 52 -6.44 -33.87 19.78
CA ASP A 52 -5.86 -35.02 20.50
C ASP A 52 -6.29 -36.38 19.90
N GLU A 53 -7.54 -36.49 19.45
CA GLU A 53 -8.11 -37.68 18.81
C GLU A 53 -7.47 -37.92 17.44
N VAL A 54 -7.31 -36.89 16.61
CA VAL A 54 -6.58 -36.94 15.33
C VAL A 54 -5.11 -37.30 15.57
N GLU A 55 -4.45 -36.70 16.56
CA GLU A 55 -3.06 -37.02 16.92
C GLU A 55 -2.91 -38.49 17.28
N SER A 56 -3.80 -39.02 18.14
CA SER A 56 -3.75 -40.41 18.60
C SER A 56 -4.05 -41.40 17.46
N THR A 57 -5.08 -41.12 16.66
CA THR A 57 -5.52 -41.97 15.56
C THR A 57 -4.47 -42.04 14.46
N PHE A 58 -3.88 -40.90 14.11
CA PHE A 58 -2.81 -40.83 13.12
C PHE A 58 -1.54 -41.54 13.60
N THR A 59 -1.19 -41.38 14.89
CA THR A 59 -0.03 -42.05 15.48
C THR A 59 -0.17 -43.58 15.44
N LYS A 60 -1.38 -44.08 15.75
CA LYS A 60 -1.67 -45.51 15.78
C LYS A 60 -1.69 -46.14 14.37
N HIS A 61 -2.35 -45.49 13.41
CA HIS A 61 -2.59 -46.09 12.09
C HIS A 61 -1.49 -45.78 11.05
N PHE A 62 -0.83 -44.62 11.14
CA PHE A 62 0.09 -44.15 10.09
C PHE A 62 1.55 -44.01 10.55
N ALA A 63 1.81 -43.94 11.87
CA ALA A 63 3.15 -43.75 12.41
C ALA A 63 3.69 -44.94 13.23
N GLY A 64 2.95 -46.06 13.30
CA GLY A 64 3.40 -47.27 14.03
C GLY A 64 3.67 -47.01 15.51
N SER A 65 2.84 -46.18 16.14
CA SER A 65 2.99 -45.73 17.54
C SER A 65 4.14 -44.74 17.81
N ASP A 66 4.89 -44.29 16.78
CA ASP A 66 5.90 -43.24 16.94
C ASP A 66 5.27 -41.83 16.90
N ARG A 67 5.06 -41.26 18.10
CA ARG A 67 4.51 -39.91 18.27
C ARG A 67 5.37 -38.84 17.60
N LYS A 68 6.71 -38.96 17.58
CA LYS A 68 7.58 -37.95 16.95
C LYS A 68 7.39 -37.95 15.44
N LYS A 69 7.29 -39.13 14.83
CA LYS A 69 7.00 -39.29 13.41
C LYS A 69 5.60 -38.74 13.07
N ALA A 70 4.59 -39.08 13.86
CA ALA A 70 3.23 -38.54 13.70
C ALA A 70 3.18 -37.01 13.79
N MET A 71 3.81 -36.42 14.81
CA MET A 71 3.87 -34.98 15.00
C MET A 71 4.60 -34.25 13.86
N LYS A 72 5.54 -34.90 13.17
CA LYS A 72 6.21 -34.35 12.00
C LYS A 72 5.26 -34.19 10.81
N PHE A 73 4.26 -35.06 10.67
CA PHE A 73 3.23 -34.96 9.63
C PHE A 73 2.07 -34.04 10.02
N LEU A 74 1.66 -34.07 11.29
CA LEU A 74 0.49 -33.35 11.78
C LEU A 74 0.76 -31.88 12.08
N ARG A 75 1.99 -31.53 12.50
CA ARG A 75 2.34 -30.13 12.67
C ARG A 75 2.44 -29.45 11.31
N PRO A 76 1.90 -28.23 11.15
CA PRO A 76 2.05 -27.47 9.92
C PRO A 76 3.55 -27.28 9.66
N GLN A 77 4.07 -27.99 8.66
CA GLN A 77 5.45 -27.80 8.25
C GLN A 77 5.54 -26.45 7.56
N GLN A 78 6.39 -25.58 8.10
CA GLN A 78 6.84 -24.41 7.36
C GLN A 78 7.51 -24.93 6.08
N PRO A 79 7.02 -24.58 4.88
CA PRO A 79 7.63 -25.04 3.65
C PRO A 79 9.10 -24.64 3.66
N LYS A 80 10.00 -25.57 3.30
CA LYS A 80 11.43 -25.30 3.20
C LYS A 80 11.63 -24.04 2.37
N GLU A 81 12.30 -23.05 2.96
CA GLU A 81 12.59 -21.82 2.25
C GLU A 81 13.49 -22.13 1.06
N SER A 82 12.98 -21.92 -0.16
CA SER A 82 13.77 -22.11 -1.37
C SER A 82 14.70 -20.90 -1.58
N HIS A 83 16.01 -21.16 -1.69
CA HIS A 83 17.01 -20.14 -2.03
C HIS A 83 16.87 -19.62 -3.46
N THR A 84 16.13 -20.34 -4.31
CA THR A 84 15.87 -19.99 -5.72
C THR A 84 15.26 -18.60 -5.88
N ILE A 85 14.35 -18.21 -4.99
CA ILE A 85 13.69 -16.88 -5.05
C ILE A 85 14.71 -15.77 -4.82
N THR A 86 15.60 -15.94 -3.84
CA THR A 86 16.66 -14.97 -3.55
C THR A 86 17.67 -14.89 -4.69
N PHE A 87 18.03 -16.03 -5.29
CA PHE A 87 18.91 -16.07 -6.45
C PHE A 87 18.32 -15.30 -7.63
N PHE A 88 17.07 -15.57 -8.01
CA PHE A 88 16.42 -14.85 -9.11
C PHE A 88 16.23 -13.36 -8.79
N ALA A 89 15.89 -13.00 -7.55
CA ALA A 89 15.78 -11.60 -7.17
C ALA A 89 17.12 -10.86 -7.37
N GLY A 90 18.23 -11.50 -6.98
CA GLY A 90 19.58 -10.99 -7.23
C GLY A 90 19.93 -10.89 -8.72
N LEU A 91 19.60 -11.93 -9.49
CA LEU A 91 19.81 -11.97 -10.95
C LEU A 91 19.08 -10.81 -11.64
N PHE A 92 17.78 -10.65 -11.41
CA PHE A 92 17.00 -9.56 -12.00
C PHE A 92 17.50 -8.19 -11.54
N THR A 93 17.86 -8.04 -10.27
CA THR A 93 18.43 -6.77 -9.77
C THR A 93 19.75 -6.45 -10.49
N GLY A 94 20.64 -7.42 -10.66
CA GLY A 94 21.88 -7.26 -11.41
C GLY A 94 21.63 -6.92 -12.87
N SER A 95 20.72 -7.63 -13.54
CA SER A 95 20.32 -7.36 -14.93
C SER A 95 19.74 -5.95 -15.09
N PHE A 96 18.89 -5.50 -14.16
CA PHE A 96 18.37 -4.13 -14.14
C PHE A 96 19.51 -3.11 -14.09
N VAL A 97 20.46 -3.25 -13.16
CA VAL A 97 21.58 -2.31 -13.04
C VAL A 97 22.42 -2.28 -14.32
N THR A 98 22.74 -3.45 -14.89
CA THR A 98 23.49 -3.52 -16.15
C THR A 98 22.74 -2.87 -17.30
N LEU A 99 21.45 -3.19 -17.48
CA LEU A 99 20.63 -2.64 -18.55
C LEU A 99 20.40 -1.14 -18.38
N PHE A 100 20.28 -0.64 -17.15
CA PHE A 100 20.14 0.78 -16.88
C PHE A 100 21.41 1.55 -17.25
N THR A 101 22.59 1.00 -16.95
CA THR A 101 23.86 1.56 -17.41
C THR A 101 23.94 1.58 -18.94
N VAL A 102 23.55 0.49 -19.61
CA VAL A 102 23.48 0.45 -21.09
C VAL A 102 22.51 1.48 -21.63
N TYR A 103 21.33 1.62 -21.03
CA TYR A 103 20.35 2.64 -21.39
C TYR A 103 20.92 4.06 -21.25
N ALA A 104 21.57 4.37 -20.14
CA ALA A 104 22.17 5.68 -19.90
C ALA A 104 23.24 6.03 -20.95
N ILE A 105 24.08 5.05 -21.31
CA ILE A 105 25.09 5.20 -22.37
C ILE A 105 24.40 5.44 -23.72
N LEU A 106 23.41 4.61 -24.09
CA LEU A 106 22.67 4.75 -25.35
C LEU A 106 21.92 6.09 -25.43
N ALA A 107 21.28 6.52 -24.35
CA ALA A 107 20.56 7.79 -24.29
C ALA A 107 21.50 8.99 -24.50
N HIS A 108 22.72 8.92 -23.94
CA HIS A 108 23.75 9.92 -24.18
C HIS A 108 24.23 9.93 -25.63
N PHE A 109 24.53 8.77 -26.22
CA PHE A 109 24.94 8.68 -27.63
C PHE A 109 23.84 9.07 -28.62
N CYS A 110 22.58 8.79 -28.30
CA CYS A 110 21.43 9.16 -29.15
C CYS A 110 21.05 10.64 -29.03
N GLY A 111 21.70 11.43 -28.16
CA GLY A 111 21.44 12.85 -28.03
C GLY A 111 20.04 13.19 -27.51
N ILE A 112 19.35 12.29 -26.81
CA ILE A 112 17.95 12.48 -26.34
C ILE A 112 17.78 13.71 -25.43
N PHE A 113 18.86 14.20 -24.84
CA PHE A 113 18.86 15.40 -24.00
C PHE A 113 19.30 16.67 -24.75
N SER A 114 19.56 16.59 -26.06
CA SER A 114 19.98 17.71 -26.90
C SER A 114 18.75 18.32 -27.59
N SER A 115 18.30 19.46 -27.07
CA SER A 115 17.10 20.19 -27.50
C SER A 115 17.09 20.45 -29.02
N THR A 116 16.38 19.61 -29.77
CA THR A 116 16.07 19.86 -31.18
C THR A 116 14.56 19.80 -31.34
N ASP A 117 13.97 20.82 -31.96
CA ASP A 117 12.54 21.20 -31.94
C ASP A 117 11.52 20.16 -32.44
N GLY A 118 11.95 18.97 -32.87
CA GLY A 118 11.10 17.83 -33.25
C GLY A 118 10.91 16.75 -32.18
N GLU A 119 11.64 16.81 -31.05
CA GLU A 119 11.67 15.77 -30.02
C GLU A 119 10.70 15.96 -28.84
N ALA A 120 9.98 17.10 -28.79
CA ALA A 120 9.05 17.42 -27.70
C ALA A 120 7.98 16.32 -27.49
N GLY A 121 7.47 15.72 -28.58
CA GLY A 121 6.47 14.65 -28.51
C GLY A 121 6.98 13.32 -27.93
N TYR A 122 8.27 13.01 -28.10
CA TYR A 122 8.91 11.80 -27.58
C TYR A 122 8.99 11.85 -26.05
N MET A 123 9.51 12.95 -25.50
CA MET A 123 9.53 13.15 -24.05
C MET A 123 8.11 13.26 -23.46
N GLN A 124 7.15 13.84 -24.19
CA GLN A 124 5.78 13.98 -23.70
C GLN A 124 4.98 12.67 -23.68
N THR A 125 5.30 11.69 -24.53
CA THR A 125 4.49 10.46 -24.62
C THR A 125 5.19 9.25 -24.00
N VAL A 126 6.49 9.08 -24.26
CA VAL A 126 7.21 7.85 -23.91
C VAL A 126 7.66 7.87 -22.45
N TYR A 127 8.18 9.01 -21.97
CA TYR A 127 8.63 9.13 -20.58
C TYR A 127 7.51 8.96 -19.54
N PRO A 128 6.31 9.55 -19.70
CA PRO A 128 5.24 9.35 -18.72
C PRO A 128 4.78 7.89 -18.63
N VAL A 129 4.66 7.20 -19.76
CA VAL A 129 4.22 5.80 -19.79
C VAL A 129 5.25 4.87 -19.17
N PHE A 130 6.55 5.06 -19.43
CA PHE A 130 7.59 4.26 -18.76
C PHE A 130 7.75 4.63 -17.28
N SER A 131 7.58 5.90 -16.92
CA SER A 131 7.62 6.38 -15.53
C SER A 131 6.51 5.74 -14.70
N MET A 132 5.30 5.60 -15.25
CA MET A 132 4.20 4.85 -14.61
C MET A 132 4.63 3.46 -14.15
N PHE A 133 5.28 2.69 -15.03
CA PHE A 133 5.72 1.33 -14.69
C PHE A 133 6.89 1.34 -13.70
N ALA A 134 7.80 2.31 -13.80
CA ALA A 134 8.90 2.47 -12.85
C ALA A 134 8.38 2.80 -11.44
N LEU A 135 7.39 3.71 -11.33
CA LEU A 135 6.72 4.05 -10.08
C LEU A 135 5.95 2.86 -9.49
N LEU A 136 5.24 2.10 -10.32
CA LEU A 136 4.60 0.85 -9.89
C LEU A 136 5.62 -0.14 -9.33
N SER A 137 6.76 -0.29 -9.99
CA SER A 137 7.84 -1.15 -9.51
C SER A 137 8.46 -0.67 -8.21
N LEU A 138 8.69 0.64 -8.09
CA LEU A 138 9.18 1.27 -6.86
C LEU A 138 8.20 1.07 -5.71
N HIS A 139 6.90 1.17 -5.96
CA HIS A 139 5.87 0.93 -4.96
C HIS A 139 5.91 -0.50 -4.42
N ILE A 140 6.02 -1.50 -5.30
CA ILE A 140 6.13 -2.91 -4.87
C ILE A 140 7.42 -3.13 -4.08
N PHE A 141 8.52 -2.48 -4.46
CA PHE A 141 9.78 -2.53 -3.72
C PHE A 141 9.64 -1.93 -2.31
N LEU A 142 9.05 -0.74 -2.19
CA LEU A 142 8.78 -0.07 -0.91
C LEU A 142 7.80 -0.88 -0.05
N TYR A 143 6.80 -1.51 -0.64
CA TYR A 143 5.93 -2.46 0.06
C TYR A 143 6.72 -3.67 0.59
N GLY A 144 7.70 -4.18 -0.16
CA GLY A 144 8.67 -5.17 0.31
C GLY A 144 9.47 -4.69 1.53
N CYS A 145 9.93 -3.44 1.52
CA CYS A 145 10.57 -2.79 2.66
C CYS A 145 9.63 -2.66 3.87
N ASN A 146 8.36 -2.34 3.66
CA ASN A 146 7.35 -2.28 4.71
C ASN A 146 7.14 -3.66 5.36
N ILE A 147 7.01 -4.74 4.58
CA ILE A 147 6.96 -6.11 5.11
C ILE A 147 8.26 -6.46 5.86
N PHE A 148 9.41 -5.96 5.40
CA PHE A 148 10.67 -6.11 6.11
C PHE A 148 10.64 -5.45 7.49
N ALA A 149 10.29 -4.17 7.56
CA ALA A 149 10.22 -3.40 8.78
C ALA A 149 9.17 -3.96 9.75
N TRP A 150 7.95 -4.23 9.29
CA TRP A 150 6.87 -4.77 10.13
C TRP A 150 7.23 -6.12 10.76
N ARG A 151 7.93 -6.99 10.03
CA ARG A 151 8.44 -8.23 10.63
C ARG A 151 9.52 -7.98 11.67
N GLY A 152 10.40 -7.00 11.45
CA GLY A 152 11.43 -6.60 12.42
C GLY A 152 10.83 -6.10 13.73
N THR A 153 9.71 -5.36 13.66
CA THR A 153 8.98 -4.82 14.81
C THR A 153 7.90 -5.77 15.36
N ARG A 154 7.78 -6.98 14.81
CA ARG A 154 6.77 -8.00 15.19
C ARG A 154 5.31 -7.57 14.97
N ILE A 155 5.06 -6.66 14.04
CA ILE A 155 3.72 -6.26 13.62
C ILE A 155 3.13 -7.36 12.71
N ASN A 156 1.97 -7.88 13.10
CA ASN A 156 1.25 -8.90 12.33
C ASN A 156 0.42 -8.27 11.19
N HIS A 157 1.10 -7.83 10.14
CA HIS A 157 0.47 -7.24 8.94
C HIS A 157 -0.55 -8.16 8.26
N ASN A 158 -0.35 -9.48 8.29
CA ASN A 158 -1.34 -10.43 7.73
C ASN A 158 -2.67 -10.36 8.48
N PHE A 159 -2.62 -10.17 9.80
CA PHE A 159 -3.84 -9.97 10.59
C PHE A 159 -4.47 -8.60 10.32
N ILE A 160 -3.67 -7.53 10.30
CA ILE A 160 -4.14 -6.16 10.08
C ILE A 160 -4.85 -6.01 8.73
N PHE A 161 -4.31 -6.61 7.68
CA PHE A 161 -4.87 -6.57 6.33
C PHE A 161 -5.80 -7.76 6.00
N GLU A 162 -6.12 -8.60 6.99
CA GLU A 162 -6.93 -9.81 6.82
C GLU A 162 -6.43 -10.77 5.72
N PHE A 163 -5.11 -10.81 5.48
CA PHE A 163 -4.51 -11.73 4.55
C PHE A 163 -4.41 -13.13 5.12
N SER A 164 -4.79 -14.12 4.30
CA SER A 164 -4.60 -15.52 4.62
C SER A 164 -3.10 -15.85 4.68
N PRO A 165 -2.58 -16.46 5.75
CA PRO A 165 -1.14 -16.73 5.90
C PRO A 165 -0.52 -17.56 4.78
N ASN A 166 -1.32 -18.40 4.12
CA ASN A 166 -0.88 -19.30 3.05
C ASN A 166 -0.76 -18.61 1.69
N THR A 167 -1.44 -17.48 1.50
CA THR A 167 -1.49 -16.74 0.22
C THR A 167 -0.90 -15.34 0.32
N ALA A 168 -0.59 -14.87 1.53
CA ALA A 168 0.03 -13.59 1.77
C ALA A 168 1.37 -13.48 1.03
N LEU A 169 1.58 -12.34 0.38
CA LEU A 169 2.80 -12.04 -0.35
C LEU A 169 3.99 -12.00 0.63
N LYS A 170 5.03 -12.79 0.36
CA LYS A 170 6.24 -12.78 1.19
C LYS A 170 7.15 -11.65 0.73
N ARG A 171 8.00 -11.18 1.65
CA ARG A 171 9.02 -10.15 1.38
C ARG A 171 9.91 -10.47 0.17
N ARG A 172 10.44 -11.70 0.10
CA ARG A 172 11.33 -12.12 -1.01
C ARG A 172 10.59 -12.11 -2.35
N ASP A 173 9.33 -12.51 -2.33
CA ASP A 173 8.46 -12.53 -3.49
C ASP A 173 8.17 -11.09 -3.97
N ALA A 174 7.91 -10.15 -3.05
CA ALA A 174 7.73 -8.74 -3.37
C ALA A 174 8.98 -8.14 -4.06
N PHE A 175 10.17 -8.38 -3.51
CA PHE A 175 11.43 -7.92 -4.13
C PHE A 175 11.71 -8.58 -5.49
N LEU A 176 11.37 -9.87 -5.65
CA LEU A 176 11.49 -10.54 -6.94
C LEU A 176 10.54 -9.93 -7.98
N ILE A 177 9.28 -9.70 -7.61
CA ILE A 177 8.28 -9.07 -8.48
C ILE A 177 8.76 -7.68 -8.89
N SER A 178 9.19 -6.83 -7.95
CA SER A 178 9.69 -5.49 -8.28
C SER A 178 10.93 -5.53 -9.17
N ALA A 179 11.92 -6.38 -8.85
CA ALA A 179 13.14 -6.48 -9.67
C ALA A 179 12.83 -6.97 -11.10
N SER A 180 11.93 -7.94 -11.24
CA SER A 180 11.51 -8.46 -12.55
C SER A 180 10.75 -7.41 -13.38
N LEU A 181 9.86 -6.65 -12.74
CA LEU A 181 9.09 -5.57 -13.37
C LEU A 181 10.04 -4.47 -13.85
N MET A 182 10.95 -4.00 -12.99
CA MET A 182 11.93 -2.98 -13.35
C MET A 182 12.86 -3.43 -14.48
N THR A 183 13.32 -4.68 -14.44
CA THR A 183 14.16 -5.25 -15.52
C THR A 183 13.41 -5.24 -16.84
N ALA A 184 12.14 -5.64 -16.86
CA ALA A 184 11.32 -5.63 -18.08
C ALA A 184 11.10 -4.20 -18.62
N VAL A 185 10.85 -3.22 -17.75
CA VAL A 185 10.70 -1.81 -18.10
C VAL A 185 11.96 -1.25 -18.75
N VAL A 186 13.12 -1.44 -18.11
CA VAL A 186 14.40 -0.96 -18.65
C VAL A 186 14.80 -1.73 -19.91
N SER A 187 14.51 -3.03 -20.00
CA SER A 187 14.72 -3.81 -21.22
C SER A 187 13.91 -3.22 -22.38
N ALA A 188 12.64 -2.89 -22.15
CA ALA A 188 11.79 -2.25 -23.15
C ALA A 188 12.30 -0.86 -23.55
N LEU A 189 12.83 -0.06 -22.61
CA LEU A 189 13.49 1.20 -22.89
C LEU A 189 14.75 1.03 -23.76
N VAL A 190 15.60 0.05 -23.46
CA VAL A 190 16.79 -0.25 -24.27
C VAL A 190 16.40 -0.68 -25.68
N VAL A 191 15.43 -1.60 -25.81
CA VAL A 191 14.91 -2.05 -27.12
C VAL A 191 14.31 -0.88 -27.90
N HIS A 192 13.57 0.01 -27.23
CA HIS A 192 13.03 1.22 -27.82
C HIS A 192 14.13 2.12 -28.40
N LEU A 193 15.20 2.37 -27.63
CA LEU A 193 16.34 3.17 -28.11
C LEU A 193 17.08 2.51 -29.28
N LEU A 194 17.29 1.20 -29.22
CA LEU A 194 17.97 0.44 -30.28
C LEU A 194 17.17 0.43 -31.59
N LEU A 195 15.84 0.26 -31.53
CA LEU A 195 15.01 0.29 -32.73
C LEU A 195 14.94 1.70 -33.33
N ARG A 196 14.97 2.73 -32.48
CA ARG A 196 15.05 4.12 -32.92
C ARG A 196 16.38 4.41 -33.61
N SER A 197 17.51 3.97 -33.04
CA SER A 197 18.83 4.17 -33.66
C SER A 197 19.01 3.37 -34.94
N ALA A 198 18.34 2.23 -35.08
CA ALA A 198 18.32 1.43 -36.30
C ALA A 198 17.45 2.02 -37.43
N GLY A 199 16.76 3.14 -37.20
CA GLY A 199 15.92 3.80 -38.22
C GLY A 199 14.62 3.06 -38.52
N VAL A 200 14.13 2.21 -37.60
CA VAL A 200 12.84 1.52 -37.74
C VAL A 200 11.71 2.55 -37.72
N SER A 201 10.66 2.30 -38.53
CA SER A 201 9.50 3.18 -38.62
C SER A 201 8.94 3.57 -37.25
N GLN A 202 8.77 4.88 -37.03
CA GLN A 202 8.32 5.48 -35.77
C GLN A 202 7.03 4.85 -35.23
N LYS A 203 6.11 4.43 -36.11
CA LYS A 203 4.87 3.74 -35.73
C LYS A 203 5.10 2.45 -34.93
N HIS A 204 6.15 1.70 -35.23
CA HIS A 204 6.48 0.46 -34.52
C HIS A 204 7.21 0.73 -33.21
N VAL A 205 8.01 1.80 -33.16
CA VAL A 205 8.79 2.20 -31.98
C VAL A 205 7.86 2.77 -30.90
N ASP A 206 6.94 3.65 -31.29
CA ASP A 206 5.95 4.27 -30.39
C ASP A 206 4.90 3.25 -29.88
N ALA A 207 4.81 2.07 -30.50
CA ALA A 207 3.93 0.99 -30.05
C ALA A 207 4.50 0.20 -28.86
N ILE A 208 5.80 0.31 -28.55
CA ILE A 208 6.47 -0.46 -27.49
C ILE A 208 5.90 -0.19 -26.10
N PRO A 209 5.69 1.08 -25.66
CA PRO A 209 5.09 1.35 -24.35
C PRO A 209 3.66 0.82 -24.24
N GLY A 210 2.88 0.92 -25.33
CA GLY A 210 1.52 0.37 -25.42
C GLY A 210 1.50 -1.17 -25.37
N ALA A 211 2.42 -1.83 -26.06
CA ALA A 211 2.59 -3.28 -26.01
C ALA A 211 2.98 -3.74 -24.60
N LEU A 212 3.87 -3.00 -23.93
CA LEU A 212 4.26 -3.27 -22.55
C LEU A 212 3.07 -3.17 -21.58
N LEU A 213 2.23 -2.14 -21.74
CA LEU A 213 0.99 -1.98 -20.99
C LEU A 213 0.05 -3.17 -21.20
N LEU A 214 -0.18 -3.57 -22.46
CA LEU A 214 -1.04 -4.71 -22.78
C LEU A 214 -0.52 -6.01 -22.16
N VAL A 215 0.80 -6.24 -22.16
CA VAL A 215 1.42 -7.42 -21.54
C VAL A 215 1.20 -7.41 -20.02
N PHE A 216 1.42 -6.30 -19.34
CA PHE A 216 1.21 -6.22 -17.89
C PHE A 216 -0.25 -6.34 -17.49
N THR A 217 -1.16 -5.69 -18.21
CA THR A 217 -2.61 -5.80 -17.98
C THR A 217 -3.09 -7.23 -18.25
N GLY A 218 -2.64 -7.84 -19.34
CA GLY A 218 -2.92 -9.24 -19.65
C GLY A 218 -2.41 -10.20 -18.58
N LEU A 219 -1.19 -9.98 -18.08
CA LEU A 219 -0.61 -10.74 -16.97
C LEU A 219 -1.41 -10.54 -15.67
N LEU A 220 -1.92 -9.34 -15.41
CA LEU A 220 -2.71 -9.06 -14.20
C LEU A 220 -4.03 -9.85 -14.20
N ILE A 221 -4.74 -9.85 -15.32
CA ILE A 221 -6.08 -10.46 -15.47
C ILE A 221 -6.00 -11.97 -15.74
N CYS A 222 -4.83 -12.47 -16.14
CA CYS A 222 -4.61 -13.86 -16.51
C CYS A 222 -5.14 -14.88 -15.48
N PRO A 223 -6.03 -15.81 -15.89
CA PRO A 223 -6.64 -16.78 -14.97
C PRO A 223 -5.74 -17.97 -14.63
N PHE A 224 -4.68 -18.18 -15.40
CA PHE A 224 -3.75 -19.30 -15.20
C PHE A 224 -2.90 -19.09 -13.94
N ASN A 225 -2.45 -20.20 -13.34
CA ASN A 225 -1.61 -20.20 -12.14
C ASN A 225 -0.14 -19.84 -12.45
N VAL A 226 0.05 -18.69 -13.09
CA VAL A 226 1.33 -18.11 -13.48
C VAL A 226 1.51 -16.80 -12.69
N PHE A 227 2.74 -16.44 -12.29
CA PHE A 227 3.06 -15.16 -11.63
C PHE A 227 2.11 -14.76 -10.47
N TYR A 228 2.20 -15.47 -9.34
CA TYR A 228 1.53 -15.09 -8.09
C TYR A 228 0.02 -14.82 -8.22
N ARG A 229 -0.72 -15.79 -8.81
CA ARG A 229 -2.17 -15.71 -9.04
C ARG A 229 -2.95 -15.14 -7.85
N SER A 230 -2.74 -15.65 -6.64
CA SER A 230 -3.49 -15.17 -5.47
C SER A 230 -3.25 -13.70 -5.17
N THR A 231 -2.02 -13.21 -5.36
CA THR A 231 -1.67 -11.80 -5.14
C THR A 231 -2.33 -10.91 -6.21
N ARG A 232 -2.32 -11.34 -7.48
CA ARG A 232 -2.97 -10.59 -8.57
C ARG A 232 -4.47 -10.46 -8.35
N TYR A 233 -5.15 -11.55 -8.03
CA TYR A 233 -6.60 -11.52 -7.77
C TYR A 233 -6.93 -10.75 -6.48
N CYS A 234 -6.07 -10.80 -5.47
CA CYS A 234 -6.19 -9.94 -4.29
C CYS A 234 -6.10 -8.46 -4.68
N PHE A 235 -5.12 -8.09 -5.51
CA PHE A 235 -4.96 -6.73 -6.01
C PHE A 235 -6.18 -6.29 -6.84
N ILE A 236 -6.64 -7.09 -7.80
CA ILE A 236 -7.85 -6.79 -8.59
C ILE A 236 -9.07 -6.62 -7.69
N ARG A 237 -9.23 -7.50 -6.68
CA ARG A 237 -10.32 -7.39 -5.71
C ARG A 237 -10.25 -6.05 -4.96
N VAL A 238 -9.08 -5.65 -4.48
CA VAL A 238 -8.87 -4.38 -3.77
C VAL A 238 -9.15 -3.19 -4.70
N MET A 239 -8.62 -3.19 -5.92
CA MET A 239 -8.88 -2.15 -6.92
C MET A 239 -10.37 -2.02 -7.24
N ARG A 240 -11.07 -3.15 -7.40
CA ARG A 240 -12.53 -3.19 -7.58
C ARG A 240 -13.26 -2.65 -6.36
N ASN A 241 -12.86 -3.04 -5.15
CA ASN A 241 -13.46 -2.57 -3.91
C ASN A 241 -13.28 -1.05 -3.74
N ILE A 242 -12.13 -0.49 -4.12
CA ILE A 242 -11.87 0.95 -4.13
C ILE A 242 -12.77 1.66 -5.17
N ALA A 243 -12.82 1.14 -6.40
CA ALA A 243 -13.63 1.74 -7.47
C ALA A 243 -15.14 1.66 -7.21
N LEU A 244 -15.59 0.59 -6.56
CA LEU A 244 -17.00 0.32 -6.23
C LEU A 244 -17.27 0.48 -4.73
N SER A 245 -16.50 1.32 -4.04
CA SER A 245 -16.57 1.47 -2.59
C SER A 245 -17.97 1.75 -2.02
N PRO A 246 -18.92 2.43 -2.72
CA PRO A 246 -20.27 2.61 -2.19
C PRO A 246 -21.04 1.27 -2.04
N PHE A 247 -20.64 0.24 -2.79
CA PHE A 247 -21.38 -1.01 -2.93
C PHE A 247 -20.80 -2.18 -2.12
N TYR A 248 -19.59 -2.05 -1.57
CA TYR A 248 -18.90 -3.13 -0.86
C TYR A 248 -18.44 -2.72 0.55
N LYS A 249 -18.31 -3.71 1.43
CA LYS A 249 -17.66 -3.52 2.73
C LYS A 249 -16.19 -3.20 2.51
N VAL A 250 -15.75 -2.05 3.01
CA VAL A 250 -14.37 -1.57 2.91
C VAL A 250 -13.55 -2.19 4.04
N LEU A 251 -12.44 -2.86 3.68
CA LEU A 251 -11.49 -3.42 4.64
C LEU A 251 -10.31 -2.46 4.85
N MET A 252 -9.55 -2.65 5.93
CA MET A 252 -8.34 -1.85 6.21
C MET A 252 -7.34 -1.86 5.05
N VAL A 253 -7.23 -2.98 4.33
CA VAL A 253 -6.38 -3.10 3.13
C VAL A 253 -6.84 -2.19 1.99
N ASP A 254 -8.15 -1.99 1.84
CA ASP A 254 -8.72 -1.14 0.79
C ASP A 254 -8.39 0.34 1.09
N PHE A 255 -8.52 0.75 2.36
CA PHE A 255 -8.11 2.08 2.83
C PHE A 255 -6.61 2.33 2.63
N PHE A 256 -5.78 1.40 3.09
CA PHE A 256 -4.33 1.50 2.96
C PHE A 256 -3.93 1.61 1.49
N MET A 257 -4.47 0.75 0.61
CA MET A 257 -4.15 0.79 -0.82
C MET A 257 -4.65 2.07 -1.49
N ALA A 258 -5.86 2.54 -1.18
CA ALA A 258 -6.37 3.80 -1.71
C ALA A 258 -5.48 4.99 -1.34
N ASP A 259 -5.01 5.04 -0.10
CA ASP A 259 -4.11 6.10 0.36
C ASP A 259 -2.79 6.10 -0.45
N GLN A 260 -2.20 4.93 -0.66
CA GLN A 260 -0.98 4.79 -1.47
C GLN A 260 -1.16 5.22 -2.94
N LEU A 261 -2.28 4.86 -3.57
CA LEU A 261 -2.58 5.27 -4.95
C LEU A 261 -2.73 6.78 -5.06
N THR A 262 -3.24 7.44 -4.02
CA THR A 262 -3.42 8.89 -4.02
C THR A 262 -2.12 9.67 -3.89
N SER A 263 -1.10 9.11 -3.22
CA SER A 263 0.24 9.70 -3.21
C SER A 263 0.90 9.64 -4.60
N GLN A 264 0.65 8.58 -5.36
CA GLN A 264 1.23 8.40 -6.71
C GLN A 264 0.60 9.31 -7.77
N GLN A 265 -0.68 9.67 -7.60
CA GLN A 265 -1.38 10.57 -8.52
C GLN A 265 -0.72 11.95 -8.62
N TYR A 266 -0.07 12.42 -7.56
CA TYR A 266 0.57 13.73 -7.54
C TYR A 266 1.78 13.82 -8.48
N GLU A 267 2.65 12.80 -8.47
CA GLU A 267 3.84 12.71 -9.34
C GLU A 267 3.45 12.58 -10.82
N LEU A 268 2.28 12.00 -11.10
CA LEU A 268 1.76 11.81 -12.44
C LEU A 268 1.15 13.05 -13.08
N VAL A 269 0.59 13.94 -12.26
CA VAL A 269 -0.08 15.17 -12.74
C VAL A 269 0.90 16.34 -12.90
N HIS A 270 2.01 16.36 -12.16
CA HIS A 270 3.01 17.45 -12.25
C HIS A 270 4.09 17.20 -13.30
N GLY A 271 4.02 16.10 -14.05
CA GLY A 271 4.96 15.75 -15.12
C GLY A 271 4.63 16.32 -16.50
N GLU A 272 3.55 17.09 -16.68
CA GLU A 272 3.18 17.68 -17.98
C GLU A 272 3.25 19.21 -17.99
N PRO A 273 4.11 19.82 -18.83
CA PRO A 273 3.84 21.11 -19.42
C PRO A 273 3.03 20.90 -20.71
N SER A 274 1.77 21.32 -20.65
CA SER A 274 0.95 21.75 -21.81
C SER A 274 0.74 20.72 -22.94
N VAL A 275 -0.30 19.89 -22.82
CA VAL A 275 -0.94 19.22 -23.98
C VAL A 275 -2.33 19.83 -24.20
N THR A 276 -2.62 20.13 -25.46
CA THR A 276 -3.78 20.85 -25.98
C THR A 276 -5.15 20.27 -25.56
N ASP A 277 -6.11 21.19 -25.57
CA ASP A 277 -7.47 21.24 -24.98
C ASP A 277 -8.47 20.09 -25.30
N SER A 278 -8.02 18.97 -25.87
CA SER A 278 -8.87 17.83 -26.25
C SER A 278 -8.56 16.54 -25.47
N THR A 279 -7.29 16.21 -25.26
CA THR A 279 -6.87 15.11 -24.37
C THR A 279 -6.87 15.53 -22.90
N ALA A 280 -6.73 16.82 -22.60
CA ALA A 280 -6.96 17.40 -21.27
C ALA A 280 -8.41 17.22 -20.80
N LYS A 281 -9.40 17.13 -21.70
CA LYS A 281 -10.80 16.82 -21.33
C LYS A 281 -11.01 15.34 -21.03
N ALA A 282 -10.35 14.43 -21.76
CA ALA A 282 -10.42 12.99 -21.50
C ALA A 282 -9.60 12.57 -20.26
N HIS A 283 -8.39 13.11 -20.10
CA HIS A 283 -7.55 12.91 -18.91
C HIS A 283 -8.03 13.74 -17.72
N GLY A 284 -8.62 14.91 -17.93
CA GLY A 284 -9.33 15.65 -16.89
C GLY A 284 -10.55 14.87 -16.39
N THR A 285 -11.27 14.18 -17.28
CA THR A 285 -12.37 13.27 -16.90
C THR A 285 -11.85 12.02 -16.16
N HIS A 286 -10.71 11.45 -16.57
CA HIS A 286 -10.05 10.35 -15.84
C HIS A 286 -9.42 10.79 -14.51
N CYS A 287 -8.90 12.01 -14.44
CA CYS A 287 -8.34 12.64 -13.25
C CYS A 287 -9.45 13.08 -12.30
N VAL A 288 -10.65 13.41 -12.80
CA VAL A 288 -11.90 13.58 -12.04
C VAL A 288 -12.55 12.25 -11.66
N LEU A 289 -12.29 11.15 -12.37
CA LEU A 289 -12.64 9.78 -11.96
C LEU A 289 -11.68 9.22 -10.91
N LEU A 290 -10.43 9.67 -10.87
CA LEU A 290 -9.41 9.28 -9.88
C LEU A 290 -9.37 10.21 -8.66
N HIS A 291 -9.55 11.52 -8.85
CA HIS A 291 -10.10 12.39 -7.79
C HIS A 291 -11.48 11.85 -7.39
N GLY A 292 -12.28 11.35 -8.33
CA GLY A 292 -13.50 10.56 -8.14
C GLY A 292 -13.31 9.37 -7.22
N GLY A 293 -12.15 8.71 -7.29
CA GLY A 293 -11.76 7.64 -6.39
C GLY A 293 -11.54 8.09 -4.94
N ARG A 294 -11.11 9.35 -4.71
CA ARG A 294 -11.18 10.02 -3.39
C ARG A 294 -12.59 10.55 -3.08
N ILE A 295 -13.30 11.01 -4.10
CA ILE A 295 -14.50 11.86 -4.03
C ILE A 295 -15.81 11.08 -3.86
N GLN A 296 -15.87 9.84 -4.36
CA GLN A 296 -17.05 8.98 -4.28
C GLN A 296 -16.95 7.96 -3.13
N SER A 297 -15.73 7.72 -2.63
CA SER A 297 -15.44 6.75 -1.57
C SER A 297 -15.34 7.32 -0.16
N ALA A 298 -15.23 8.65 0.04
CA ALA A 298 -15.15 9.25 1.37
C ALA A 298 -16.53 9.70 1.91
N PRO A 299 -17.29 10.61 1.26
CA PRO A 299 -18.51 11.15 1.85
C PRO A 299 -19.68 10.14 1.89
N LEU A 300 -19.78 9.21 0.93
CA LEU A 300 -20.85 8.19 0.91
C LEU A 300 -20.54 6.95 1.78
N ARG A 301 -19.28 6.80 2.21
CA ARG A 301 -18.79 5.70 3.05
C ARG A 301 -19.15 5.90 4.52
N ASP A 302 -19.07 7.15 4.98
CA ASP A 302 -19.39 7.48 6.36
C ASP A 302 -20.90 7.57 6.61
N VAL A 303 -21.75 7.75 5.57
CA VAL A 303 -23.21 7.65 5.71
C VAL A 303 -23.65 6.23 6.13
N ARG A 304 -22.98 5.18 5.65
CA ARG A 304 -23.23 3.79 6.09
C ARG A 304 -22.60 3.47 7.45
N TYR A 305 -21.47 4.10 7.77
CA TYR A 305 -20.79 3.98 9.07
C TYR A 305 -21.52 4.72 10.20
N ILE A 306 -22.26 5.78 9.87
CA ILE A 306 -23.20 6.48 10.76
C ILE A 306 -24.39 5.58 11.10
N GLU A 307 -24.82 4.70 10.18
CA GLU A 307 -25.85 3.68 10.43
C GLU A 307 -25.40 2.59 11.42
N GLU A 308 -24.08 2.33 11.54
CA GLU A 308 -23.50 1.32 12.44
C GLU A 308 -23.08 1.87 13.83
N GLY A 309 -23.25 3.17 14.10
CA GLY A 309 -23.25 3.74 15.47
C GLY A 309 -21.89 3.93 16.16
N HIS A 310 -20.81 4.30 15.47
CA HIS A 310 -19.49 4.48 16.09
C HIS A 310 -18.77 5.83 15.83
N ASP A 311 -18.15 6.34 16.92
CA ASP A 311 -17.11 7.37 17.16
C ASP A 311 -17.02 8.61 16.24
N VAL A 312 -17.26 9.79 16.84
CA VAL A 312 -17.18 11.14 16.23
C VAL A 312 -15.81 11.47 15.62
N ASN A 313 -14.74 10.81 16.09
CA ASN A 313 -13.40 11.01 15.55
C ASN A 313 -13.27 10.53 14.10
N HIS A 314 -14.00 9.48 13.70
CA HIS A 314 -13.98 9.01 12.31
C HIS A 314 -14.69 9.98 11.37
N LEU A 315 -15.79 10.58 11.82
CA LEU A 315 -16.51 11.61 11.06
C LEU A 315 -15.68 12.89 10.91
N ALA A 316 -14.94 13.28 11.94
CA ALA A 316 -14.05 14.43 11.85
C ALA A 316 -12.87 14.15 10.89
N ASN A 317 -12.33 12.93 10.88
CA ASN A 317 -11.33 12.54 9.86
C ASN A 317 -11.90 12.62 8.44
N ALA A 318 -13.17 12.26 8.24
CA ALA A 318 -13.85 12.40 6.96
C ALA A 318 -13.91 13.85 6.47
N GLY A 319 -14.11 14.79 7.39
CA GLY A 319 -14.10 16.23 7.14
C GLY A 319 -12.82 16.71 6.45
N LYS A 320 -11.67 16.07 6.75
CA LYS A 320 -10.38 16.33 6.08
C LYS A 320 -10.50 16.17 4.57
N TYR A 321 -11.05 15.05 4.13
CA TYR A 321 -11.20 14.74 2.71
C TYR A 321 -12.25 15.65 2.05
N ILE A 322 -13.39 15.88 2.70
CA ILE A 322 -14.44 16.76 2.18
C ILE A 322 -13.91 18.19 1.97
N SER A 323 -13.10 18.70 2.90
CA SER A 323 -12.48 20.02 2.77
C SER A 323 -11.57 20.12 1.54
N ALA A 324 -10.78 19.06 1.27
CA ALA A 324 -9.93 18.98 0.08
C ALA A 324 -10.77 18.90 -1.22
N MET A 325 -11.91 18.20 -1.19
CA MET A 325 -12.84 18.12 -2.34
C MET A 325 -13.43 19.49 -2.68
N VAL A 326 -13.88 20.24 -1.67
CA VAL A 326 -14.42 21.58 -1.85
C VAL A 326 -13.35 22.52 -2.41
N ALA A 327 -12.11 22.44 -1.92
CA ALA A 327 -10.99 23.23 -2.44
C ALA A 327 -10.65 22.88 -3.90
N ALA A 328 -10.69 21.59 -4.27
CA ALA A 328 -10.48 21.15 -5.65
C ALA A 328 -11.62 21.62 -6.58
N ALA A 329 -12.88 21.47 -6.15
CA ALA A 329 -14.04 21.92 -6.92
C ALA A 329 -14.02 23.45 -7.13
N ALA A 330 -13.63 24.22 -6.12
CA ALA A 330 -13.45 25.67 -6.23
C ALA A 330 -12.37 26.02 -7.25
N ARG A 331 -11.23 25.32 -7.26
CA ARG A 331 -10.16 25.54 -8.25
C ARG A 331 -10.63 25.23 -9.68
N LEU A 332 -11.35 24.12 -9.86
CA LEU A 332 -11.91 23.77 -11.17
C LEU A 332 -12.91 24.82 -11.66
N LYS A 333 -13.77 25.33 -10.76
CA LYS A 333 -14.71 26.40 -11.11
C LYS A 333 -14.01 27.71 -11.45
N TYR A 334 -12.96 28.08 -10.72
CA TYR A 334 -12.14 29.25 -11.06
C TYR A 334 -11.42 29.09 -12.41
N ALA A 335 -10.96 27.90 -12.76
CA ALA A 335 -10.32 27.63 -14.05
C ALA A 335 -11.28 27.79 -15.24
N VAL A 336 -12.59 27.57 -15.04
CA VAL A 336 -13.64 27.77 -16.05
C VAL A 336 -14.14 29.23 -16.04
N GLU A 337 -14.30 29.81 -14.86
CA GLU A 337 -14.82 31.16 -14.65
C GLU A 337 -13.88 31.96 -13.73
N ALA A 338 -12.92 32.65 -14.34
CA ALA A 338 -11.92 33.43 -13.61
C ALA A 338 -12.49 34.77 -13.12
N THR A 339 -13.27 34.72 -12.03
CA THR A 339 -13.79 35.92 -11.35
C THR A 339 -13.08 36.19 -10.03
N PRO A 340 -13.01 37.45 -9.56
CA PRO A 340 -12.42 37.78 -8.25
C PRO A 340 -13.11 37.05 -7.08
N LEU A 341 -14.41 36.76 -7.21
CA LEU A 341 -15.17 36.00 -6.23
C LEU A 341 -14.73 34.53 -6.18
N TRP A 342 -14.60 33.87 -7.34
CA TRP A 342 -14.10 32.50 -7.40
C TRP A 342 -12.65 32.41 -6.93
N PHE A 343 -11.82 33.40 -7.21
CA PHE A 343 -10.45 33.49 -6.70
C PHE A 343 -10.42 33.55 -5.16
N ALA A 344 -11.25 34.40 -4.54
CA ALA A 344 -11.37 34.47 -3.09
C ALA A 344 -11.86 33.15 -2.48
N ILE A 345 -12.84 32.48 -3.11
CA ILE A 345 -13.34 31.17 -2.68
C ILE A 345 -12.22 30.13 -2.75
N VAL A 346 -11.41 30.11 -3.81
CA VAL A 346 -10.26 29.20 -3.93
C VAL A 346 -9.27 29.42 -2.79
N ILE A 347 -8.93 30.66 -2.47
CA ILE A 347 -8.00 30.97 -1.37
C ILE A 347 -8.57 30.47 -0.04
N VAL A 348 -9.81 30.82 0.29
CA VAL A 348 -10.44 30.45 1.56
C VAL A 348 -10.56 28.94 1.70
N THR A 349 -11.10 28.26 0.68
CA THR A 349 -11.30 26.80 0.70
C THR A 349 -9.98 26.04 0.73
N SER A 350 -8.98 26.46 -0.03
CA SER A 350 -7.66 25.83 -0.03
C SER A 350 -6.92 26.03 1.28
N THR A 351 -6.95 27.25 1.82
CA THR A 351 -6.32 27.58 3.10
C THR A 351 -6.99 26.78 4.23
N GLY A 352 -8.32 26.75 4.27
CA GLY A 352 -9.08 25.96 5.23
C GLY A 352 -8.79 24.46 5.14
N ALA A 353 -8.74 23.90 3.93
CA ALA A 353 -8.41 22.50 3.72
C ALA A 353 -6.98 22.16 4.16
N THR A 354 -6.01 23.03 3.88
CA THR A 354 -4.61 22.85 4.32
C THR A 354 -4.51 22.89 5.85
N PHE A 355 -5.13 23.89 6.50
CA PHE A 355 -5.14 23.97 7.97
C PHE A 355 -5.81 22.77 8.62
N TYR A 356 -6.94 22.30 8.06
CA TYR A 356 -7.64 21.13 8.58
C TYR A 356 -6.79 19.86 8.48
N GLN A 357 -6.12 19.67 7.33
CA GLN A 357 -5.21 18.54 7.12
C GLN A 357 -4.03 18.58 8.09
N LEU A 358 -3.33 19.72 8.17
CA LEU A 358 -2.22 19.93 9.09
C LEU A 358 -2.63 19.71 10.55
N PHE A 359 -3.80 20.23 10.95
CA PHE A 359 -4.33 20.04 12.28
C PHE A 359 -4.55 18.56 12.57
N TRP A 360 -5.16 17.82 11.64
CA TRP A 360 -5.40 16.40 11.82
C TRP A 360 -4.09 15.63 11.96
N ASP A 361 -3.15 15.83 11.05
CA ASP A 361 -1.88 15.10 11.03
C ASP A 361 -1.08 15.42 12.31
N PHE A 362 -0.78 16.68 12.60
CA PHE A 362 0.05 17.03 13.77
C PHE A 362 -0.63 16.80 15.11
N VAL A 363 -1.91 17.15 15.25
CA VAL A 363 -2.57 17.16 16.55
C VAL A 363 -3.24 15.83 16.85
N LYS A 364 -3.97 15.26 15.90
CA LYS A 364 -4.74 14.02 16.12
C LYS A 364 -3.89 12.78 15.91
N ASP A 365 -3.15 12.71 14.80
CA ASP A 365 -2.36 11.51 14.50
C ASP A 365 -1.05 11.52 15.29
N TRP A 366 -0.27 12.59 15.27
CA TRP A 366 1.03 12.63 15.95
C TRP A 366 0.95 12.94 17.45
N GLY A 367 -0.08 13.68 17.90
CA GLY A 367 -0.21 14.12 19.29
C GLY A 367 0.73 15.28 19.65
N LEU A 368 1.12 16.10 18.67
CA LEU A 368 2.13 17.16 18.82
C LEU A 368 1.78 18.20 19.89
N LEU A 369 0.50 18.46 20.15
CA LEU A 369 0.05 19.45 21.14
C LEU A 369 -0.40 18.84 22.47
N ASP A 370 -0.22 17.53 22.65
CA ASP A 370 -0.50 16.89 23.94
C ASP A 370 0.69 17.05 24.89
N LEU A 371 0.76 18.21 25.54
CA LEU A 371 1.77 18.52 26.56
C LEU A 371 1.61 17.70 27.85
N SER A 372 0.50 16.96 27.99
CA SER A 372 0.22 16.10 29.15
C SER A 372 0.71 14.66 28.97
N SER A 373 1.12 14.31 27.76
CA SER A 373 1.68 12.99 27.43
C SER A 373 3.04 12.76 28.08
N LYS A 374 3.36 11.49 28.33
CA LYS A 374 4.69 11.03 28.81
C LYS A 374 5.79 11.26 27.77
N ASN A 375 5.43 11.47 26.51
CA ASN A 375 6.35 11.73 25.41
C ASN A 375 6.17 13.17 24.93
N LEU A 376 7.10 14.07 25.26
CA LEU A 376 7.01 15.48 24.85
C LEU A 376 6.63 15.66 23.36
N LEU A 377 5.49 16.28 23.07
CA LEU A 377 4.96 16.53 21.70
C LEU A 377 4.66 15.25 20.88
N LEU A 378 4.32 14.14 21.55
CA LEU A 378 3.99 12.85 20.93
C LEU A 378 2.91 12.15 21.77
N ARG A 379 2.02 11.40 21.14
CA ARG A 379 1.08 10.54 21.89
C ARG A 379 1.79 9.49 22.77
N ASP A 380 1.09 9.01 23.80
CA ASP A 380 1.64 8.00 24.72
C ASP A 380 1.84 6.63 24.07
N ASP A 381 0.93 6.24 23.17
CA ASP A 381 0.96 4.96 22.47
C ASP A 381 1.85 5.02 21.21
N LEU A 382 3.15 4.84 21.43
CA LEU A 382 4.15 4.73 20.36
C LEU A 382 4.36 3.26 19.93
N ILE A 383 4.24 3.03 18.63
CA ILE A 383 4.46 1.72 17.99
C ILE A 383 5.97 1.44 17.81
N LEU A 384 6.74 2.46 17.46
CA LEU A 384 8.20 2.40 17.28
C LEU A 384 8.88 2.89 18.55
N LYS A 385 9.93 2.18 18.95
CA LYS A 385 10.69 2.49 20.16
C LYS A 385 11.52 3.78 20.04
N ASN A 386 11.91 4.14 18.82
CA ASN A 386 12.75 5.31 18.56
C ASN A 386 11.91 6.53 18.21
N LYS A 387 11.94 7.55 19.10
CA LYS A 387 11.19 8.80 18.95
C LYS A 387 11.67 9.66 17.77
N CYS A 388 12.96 9.58 17.42
CA CYS A 388 13.53 10.37 16.32
C CYS A 388 12.86 10.08 14.97
N VAL A 389 12.37 8.85 14.78
CA VAL A 389 11.66 8.46 13.54
C VAL A 389 10.36 9.24 13.40
N TYR A 390 9.66 9.51 14.50
CA TYR A 390 8.42 10.27 14.49
C TYR A 390 8.67 11.73 14.09
N TYR A 391 9.64 12.39 14.73
CA TYR A 391 9.97 13.78 14.39
C TYR A 391 10.54 13.91 12.98
N ALA A 392 11.37 12.97 12.52
CA ALA A 392 11.86 12.97 11.14
C ALA A 392 10.72 12.81 10.12
N SER A 393 9.71 11.99 10.44
CA SER A 393 8.53 11.81 9.59
C SER A 393 7.70 13.10 9.53
N MET A 394 7.48 13.75 10.68
CA MET A 394 6.80 15.05 10.76
C MET A 394 7.52 16.14 9.96
N VAL A 395 8.85 16.22 10.05
CA VAL A 395 9.64 17.19 9.27
C VAL A 395 9.53 16.90 7.78
N GLY A 396 9.58 15.63 7.37
CA GLY A 396 9.38 15.22 5.98
C GLY A 396 7.99 15.60 5.45
N GLU A 397 6.96 15.49 6.28
CA GLU A 397 5.59 15.89 5.96
C GLU A 397 5.49 17.41 5.71
N ILE A 398 6.09 18.24 6.58
CA ILE A 398 6.16 19.70 6.39
C ILE A 398 6.95 20.07 5.13
N SER A 399 8.08 19.40 4.86
CA SER A 399 8.88 19.64 3.67
C SER A 399 8.12 19.32 2.39
N THR A 400 7.33 18.25 2.39
CA THR A 400 6.47 17.87 1.27
C THR A 400 5.38 18.92 1.03
N ILE A 401 4.75 19.42 2.10
CA ILE A 401 3.72 20.47 2.02
C ILE A 401 4.29 21.81 1.56
N SER A 402 5.51 22.17 1.98
CA SER A 402 6.20 23.37 1.52
C SER A 402 6.57 23.33 0.03
N LEU A 403 6.85 22.13 -0.50
CA LEU A 403 7.06 21.91 -1.94
C LEU A 403 5.74 21.94 -2.74
N LEU A 404 4.61 21.72 -2.09
CA LEU A 404 3.25 21.75 -2.66
C LEU A 404 2.64 23.16 -2.73
N THR A 405 3.20 24.13 -2.02
CA THR A 405 2.83 25.54 -2.18
C THR A 405 3.56 26.11 -3.39
N PRO A 406 2.86 26.50 -4.47
CA PRO A 406 3.52 27.09 -5.63
C PRO A 406 4.30 28.33 -5.17
N SER A 407 5.58 28.37 -5.53
CA SER A 407 6.37 29.58 -5.43
C SER A 407 5.63 30.68 -6.18
N ARG A 408 5.55 31.87 -5.57
CA ARG A 408 4.92 33.08 -6.10
C ARG A 408 5.48 33.54 -7.47
N SER A 409 6.47 32.84 -8.00
CA SER A 409 7.14 33.05 -9.28
C SER A 409 6.30 32.67 -10.50
N ASP A 410 5.32 31.76 -10.36
CA ASP A 410 4.56 31.22 -11.52
C ASP A 410 3.26 31.98 -11.82
N TYR A 411 3.01 33.09 -11.13
CA TYR A 411 1.84 33.97 -11.33
C TYR A 411 2.25 35.37 -11.82
N VAL A 412 3.28 35.45 -12.67
CA VAL A 412 3.56 36.66 -13.47
C VAL A 412 3.36 36.32 -14.94
N PHE A 413 2.13 36.52 -15.41
CA PHE A 413 1.84 36.96 -16.78
C PHE A 413 0.86 38.13 -16.71
#